data_AF-A0A3B0X5Q4-F1
#
_entry.id   AF-A0A3B0X5Q4-F1
#
_cell.length_a   1.000
_cell.length_b   1.000
_cell.length_c   1.000
_cell.angle_alpha   90.00
_cell.angle_beta   90.00
_cell.angle_gamma   90.00
#
_symmetry.space_group_name_H-M   'P 1'
#
loop_
_entity.id
_entity.type
_entity.pdbx_description
1 polymer ?
#
loop_
_entity_poly.entity_id
_entity_poly.type
_entity_poly.pdbx_seq_one_letter_code
_entity_poly.pdbx_strand_id
1 'polypeptide(L)'
;NKHIDYSIVPSPAGVKENSLATPNEMAISSDGSTLYVAAFGSSKVGVFSTQKLENNSFVPDSANHINVTGGGASGLVLNEARNQLYVFTRFDNSISVIDTATNTETRHYKLHNPEPQLIVNGRPFLYDANLTSSNGEASCSSCHIFGDFDSLAWDLGDPQGELIANQNLPGPVGGTSRPFHPMKGPMTTQSLRGLANQGPMHWRGDRSAANSGGDPMDEFGAFREFNVAFAGLVGRTGPLSTIEMDAFTNFILQITYPPNPNRFLDNSLTPRQQAGSDFHFTTPSTILVDLTCDACHVVDPPNGLFGTSGLMSFENDTQEFKIPHLRNMYQKVGMFGFPDTDSMFANSATPDMGDQIRGFGFTHDGAMDTLNNFHKAAVFTTATDDVARGDVEQFMHAMDTNMLPIIGQQVTLDASNNPEALARIQLMISEMDAGHNGVIVKGNVANVQRGWFRESGGIYQGDDAFVAPIFEAELLQLTSAGLTFTAVPLGTEVRMGVDRDNDLVLDQNDNCPKVANIDQADSDNDGVGDACPSACLADFDNDGDVDTADTAVFSADFGRTDCNTGEVCEADFDLDNDVDTADTAVFSAELGRIDCPIN
;
A
#
# COMPACT_ATOMS: atom_id res chain seq x y z
N ASN A 1 -20.00 -14.46 4.75
CA ASN A 1 -21.10 -13.73 5.42
C ASN A 1 -22.49 -14.26 5.01
N LYS A 2 -22.90 -15.46 5.44
CA LYS A 2 -24.16 -16.11 4.97
C LYS A 2 -25.46 -15.51 5.51
N HIS A 3 -25.37 -14.53 6.39
CA HIS A 3 -26.51 -13.82 6.99
C HIS A 3 -27.01 -12.66 6.12
N ILE A 4 -26.26 -12.27 5.08
CA ILE A 4 -26.60 -11.14 4.22
C ILE A 4 -27.72 -11.53 3.26
N ASP A 5 -28.80 -10.75 3.25
CA ASP A 5 -29.84 -10.80 2.22
C ASP A 5 -29.55 -9.75 1.14
N TYR A 6 -28.96 -10.18 0.03
CA TYR A 6 -28.60 -9.30 -1.08
C TYR A 6 -29.81 -8.73 -1.84
N SER A 7 -31.04 -9.16 -1.53
CA SER A 7 -32.24 -8.54 -2.08
C SER A 7 -32.64 -7.25 -1.37
N ILE A 8 -32.03 -6.94 -0.23
CA ILE A 8 -32.33 -5.76 0.59
C ILE A 8 -31.14 -4.79 0.56
N VAL A 9 -31.31 -3.68 -0.15
CA VAL A 9 -30.32 -2.60 -0.26
C VAL A 9 -31.00 -1.26 0.04
N PRO A 10 -30.49 -0.44 0.97
CA PRO A 10 -29.36 -0.73 1.86
C PRO A 10 -29.70 -1.85 2.85
N SER A 11 -28.69 -2.61 3.29
CA SER A 11 -28.91 -3.67 4.28
C SER A 11 -29.41 -3.14 5.63
N PRO A 12 -30.26 -3.89 6.37
CA PRO A 12 -30.74 -3.48 7.68
C PRO A 12 -29.64 -3.32 8.73
N ALA A 13 -29.94 -2.59 9.82
CA ALA A 13 -29.06 -2.49 10.98
C ALA A 13 -28.74 -3.87 11.58
N GLY A 14 -27.50 -4.07 12.05
CA GLY A 14 -27.01 -5.35 12.59
C GLY A 14 -26.32 -6.24 11.55
N VAL A 15 -26.55 -6.04 10.25
CA VAL A 15 -25.96 -6.89 9.20
C VAL A 15 -24.45 -6.71 9.12
N LYS A 16 -23.95 -5.46 9.12
CA LYS A 16 -22.51 -5.17 9.01
C LYS A 16 -21.72 -5.58 10.25
N GLU A 17 -22.34 -5.51 11.43
CA GLU A 17 -21.74 -5.91 12.69
C GLU A 17 -21.38 -7.42 12.68
N ASN A 18 -22.23 -8.22 12.05
CA ASN A 18 -22.04 -9.66 11.83
C ASN A 18 -21.14 -10.02 10.64
N SER A 19 -20.67 -9.03 9.86
CA SER A 19 -19.82 -9.25 8.69
C SER A 19 -18.34 -9.12 9.02
N LEU A 20 -17.54 -9.91 8.29
CA LEU A 20 -16.10 -9.74 8.16
C LEU A 20 -15.74 -9.55 6.69
N ALA A 21 -14.80 -8.64 6.42
CA ALA A 21 -14.30 -8.30 5.10
C ALA A 21 -12.76 -8.38 5.08
N THR A 22 -12.22 -8.80 3.93
CA THR A 22 -10.78 -8.86 3.65
C THR A 22 -9.98 -9.60 4.75
N PRO A 23 -10.20 -10.92 4.94
CA PRO A 23 -9.40 -11.71 5.87
C PRO A 23 -7.95 -11.83 5.35
N ASN A 24 -6.95 -11.46 6.17
CA ASN A 24 -5.54 -11.42 5.75
C ASN A 24 -4.66 -12.45 6.47
N GLU A 25 -4.83 -12.64 7.77
CA GLU A 25 -4.02 -13.56 8.57
C GLU A 25 -4.90 -14.41 9.51
N MET A 26 -4.37 -15.57 9.87
CA MET A 26 -5.03 -16.56 10.72
C MET A 26 -4.07 -17.08 11.78
N ALA A 27 -4.57 -17.26 13.00
CA ALA A 27 -3.89 -17.99 14.06
C ALA A 27 -4.81 -19.08 14.62
N ILE A 28 -4.28 -20.28 14.86
CA ILE A 28 -5.06 -21.43 15.36
C ILE A 28 -4.53 -21.81 16.72
N SER A 29 -5.41 -22.08 17.68
CA SER A 29 -5.02 -22.59 19.01
C SER A 29 -4.30 -23.93 18.91
N SER A 30 -3.43 -24.22 19.86
CA SER A 30 -2.59 -25.42 19.90
C SER A 30 -3.39 -26.73 19.92
N ASP A 31 -4.61 -26.70 20.47
CA ASP A 31 -5.57 -27.81 20.47
C ASP A 31 -6.36 -27.95 19.15
N GLY A 32 -6.19 -27.01 18.23
CA GLY A 32 -6.86 -26.94 16.93
C GLY A 32 -8.34 -26.57 17.01
N SER A 33 -8.87 -26.16 18.16
CA SER A 33 -10.32 -25.94 18.35
C SER A 33 -10.80 -24.55 17.92
N THR A 34 -9.92 -23.55 17.97
CA THR A 34 -10.25 -22.14 17.75
C THR A 34 -9.36 -21.53 16.67
N LEU A 35 -9.99 -20.81 15.74
CA LEU A 35 -9.37 -20.04 14.68
C LEU A 35 -9.62 -18.55 14.94
N TYR A 36 -8.55 -17.77 15.03
CA TYR A 36 -8.57 -16.31 15.00
C TYR A 36 -8.28 -15.84 13.58
N VAL A 37 -9.04 -14.86 13.08
CA VAL A 37 -8.88 -14.31 11.72
C VAL A 37 -8.83 -12.78 11.78
N ALA A 38 -7.73 -12.19 11.32
CA ALA A 38 -7.65 -10.73 11.17
C ALA A 38 -8.48 -10.31 9.96
N ALA A 39 -9.54 -9.54 10.20
CA ALA A 39 -10.43 -9.01 9.17
C ALA A 39 -10.11 -7.54 8.91
N PHE A 40 -9.22 -7.32 7.96
CA PHE A 40 -8.66 -6.00 7.63
C PHE A 40 -9.73 -4.98 7.28
N GLY A 41 -10.70 -5.39 6.46
CA GLY A 41 -11.78 -4.52 6.02
C GLY A 41 -12.88 -4.31 7.05
N SER A 42 -12.80 -4.95 8.22
CA SER A 42 -13.82 -4.82 9.25
C SER A 42 -13.31 -4.32 10.59
N SER A 43 -12.00 -4.04 10.72
CA SER A 43 -11.40 -3.60 11.99
C SER A 43 -11.74 -4.56 13.14
N LYS A 44 -11.70 -5.87 12.85
CA LYS A 44 -12.12 -6.94 13.76
C LYS A 44 -11.17 -8.14 13.69
N VAL A 45 -11.15 -8.92 14.76
CA VAL A 45 -10.71 -10.31 14.74
C VAL A 45 -11.94 -11.22 14.81
N GLY A 46 -12.08 -12.14 13.87
CA GLY A 46 -13.07 -13.22 13.96
C GLY A 46 -12.55 -14.38 14.81
N VAL A 47 -13.37 -14.90 15.72
CA VAL A 47 -13.05 -16.03 16.60
C VAL A 47 -13.99 -17.19 16.31
N PHE A 48 -13.48 -18.25 15.71
CA PHE A 48 -14.32 -19.32 15.16
C PHE A 48 -13.92 -20.70 15.66
N SER A 49 -14.92 -21.54 15.91
CA SER A 49 -14.70 -22.97 16.09
C SER A 49 -14.34 -23.61 14.75
N THR A 50 -13.17 -24.24 14.68
CA THR A 50 -12.69 -24.97 13.49
C THR A 50 -13.67 -26.09 13.12
N GLN A 51 -14.18 -26.83 14.10
CA GLN A 51 -15.19 -27.87 13.88
C GLN A 51 -16.49 -27.33 13.24
N LYS A 52 -16.93 -26.13 13.62
CA LYS A 52 -18.11 -25.50 12.99
C LYS A 52 -17.84 -25.05 11.56
N LEU A 53 -16.62 -24.61 11.26
CA LEU A 53 -16.20 -24.25 9.90
C LEU A 53 -16.16 -25.50 9.00
N GLU A 54 -15.48 -26.56 9.44
CA GLU A 54 -15.38 -27.85 8.73
C GLU A 54 -16.76 -28.47 8.44
N ASN A 55 -17.67 -28.39 9.42
CA ASN A 55 -19.03 -28.92 9.25
C ASN A 55 -19.99 -27.94 8.55
N ASN A 56 -19.50 -26.78 8.07
CA ASN A 56 -20.30 -25.70 7.49
C ASN A 56 -21.52 -25.29 8.36
N SER A 57 -21.38 -25.37 9.68
CA SER A 57 -22.44 -25.10 10.65
C SER A 57 -22.30 -23.75 11.37
N PHE A 58 -21.14 -23.09 11.25
CA PHE A 58 -20.89 -21.74 11.78
C PHE A 58 -21.90 -20.73 11.23
N VAL A 59 -22.52 -19.87 12.05
CA VAL A 59 -23.36 -18.74 11.61
C VAL A 59 -22.66 -17.43 12.00
N PRO A 60 -22.47 -16.48 11.06
CA PRO A 60 -21.89 -15.18 11.38
C PRO A 60 -22.67 -14.44 12.46
N ASP A 61 -21.97 -13.94 13.46
CA ASP A 61 -22.52 -13.28 14.64
C ASP A 61 -21.42 -12.41 15.25
N SER A 62 -21.72 -11.14 15.51
CA SER A 62 -20.81 -10.18 16.12
C SER A 62 -20.32 -10.61 17.50
N ALA A 63 -21.03 -11.49 18.21
CA ALA A 63 -20.58 -12.08 19.46
C ALA A 63 -19.32 -12.96 19.32
N ASN A 64 -19.01 -13.40 18.10
CA ASN A 64 -17.78 -14.14 17.78
C ASN A 64 -16.70 -13.22 17.19
N HIS A 65 -16.86 -11.89 17.28
CA HIS A 65 -15.91 -10.93 16.74
C HIS A 65 -15.37 -10.05 17.87
N ILE A 66 -14.09 -9.73 17.80
CA ILE A 66 -13.43 -8.77 18.68
C ILE A 66 -13.19 -7.52 17.86
N ASN A 67 -13.78 -6.39 18.27
CA ASN A 67 -13.47 -5.10 17.64
C ASN A 67 -12.07 -4.68 18.05
N VAL A 68 -11.32 -4.11 17.11
CA VAL A 68 -9.97 -3.62 17.34
C VAL A 68 -9.94 -2.14 17.02
N THR A 69 -9.61 -1.32 18.02
CA THR A 69 -9.77 0.15 17.98
C THR A 69 -8.89 0.82 16.92
N GLY A 70 -7.67 0.33 16.69
CA GLY A 70 -6.76 0.89 15.69
C GLY A 70 -7.14 0.63 14.24
N GLY A 71 -8.07 -0.30 13.98
CA GLY A 71 -8.59 -0.61 12.66
C GLY A 71 -7.59 -1.29 11.70
N GLY A 72 -8.10 -1.79 10.57
CA GLY A 72 -7.23 -2.42 9.56
C GLY A 72 -6.43 -3.60 10.09
N ALA A 73 -7.06 -4.48 10.88
CA ALA A 73 -6.42 -5.66 11.48
C ALA A 73 -5.77 -6.52 10.39
N SER A 74 -4.44 -6.63 10.42
CA SER A 74 -3.67 -7.23 9.33
C SER A 74 -2.76 -8.37 9.78
N GLY A 75 -2.28 -8.32 11.02
CA GLY A 75 -1.35 -9.31 11.55
C GLY A 75 -1.83 -9.96 12.85
N LEU A 76 -1.52 -11.23 13.11
CA LEU A 76 -1.88 -11.96 14.34
C LEU A 76 -0.72 -12.77 14.93
N VAL A 77 -0.50 -12.65 16.24
CA VAL A 77 0.36 -13.57 17.01
C VAL A 77 -0.38 -14.02 18.26
N LEU A 78 -0.64 -15.33 18.37
CA LEU A 78 -1.32 -15.93 19.51
C LEU A 78 -0.30 -16.43 20.55
N ASN A 79 -0.46 -15.96 21.80
CA ASN A 79 0.28 -16.42 22.97
C ASN A 79 -0.70 -17.04 23.98
N GLU A 80 -0.94 -18.35 23.82
CA GLU A 80 -1.88 -19.09 24.67
C GLU A 80 -1.45 -19.15 26.14
N ALA A 81 -0.14 -19.15 26.43
CA ALA A 81 0.37 -19.22 27.80
C ALA A 81 -0.04 -17.99 28.64
N ARG A 82 -0.29 -16.86 27.99
CA ARG A 82 -0.73 -15.60 28.62
C ARG A 82 -2.19 -15.25 28.35
N ASN A 83 -2.94 -16.11 27.65
CA ASN A 83 -4.26 -15.76 27.10
C ASN A 83 -4.23 -14.47 26.28
N GLN A 84 -3.16 -14.24 25.50
CA GLN A 84 -2.98 -12.98 24.75
C GLN A 84 -2.97 -13.23 23.25
N LEU A 85 -3.65 -12.36 22.51
CA LEU A 85 -3.55 -12.25 21.06
C LEU A 85 -3.05 -10.86 20.71
N TYR A 86 -1.90 -10.77 20.05
CA TYR A 86 -1.36 -9.53 19.52
C TYR A 86 -1.87 -9.33 18.10
N VAL A 87 -2.40 -8.15 17.83
CA VAL A 87 -2.96 -7.78 16.53
C VAL A 87 -2.25 -6.55 16.01
N PHE A 88 -1.66 -6.64 14.82
CA PHE A 88 -1.17 -5.45 14.13
C PHE A 88 -2.34 -4.71 13.45
N THR A 89 -2.53 -3.44 13.81
CA THR A 89 -3.54 -2.55 13.24
C THR A 89 -2.88 -1.60 12.24
N ARG A 90 -3.24 -1.74 10.96
CA ARG A 90 -2.52 -1.00 9.90
C ARG A 90 -2.98 0.43 9.72
N PHE A 91 -4.20 0.77 10.13
CA PHE A 91 -4.74 2.12 9.85
C PHE A 91 -4.04 3.17 10.69
N ASP A 92 -3.79 2.88 11.96
CA ASP A 92 -3.06 3.74 12.88
C ASP A 92 -1.60 3.30 13.12
N ASN A 93 -1.24 2.09 12.68
CA ASN A 93 0.10 1.50 12.80
C ASN A 93 0.46 1.19 14.27
N SER A 94 -0.29 0.28 14.87
CA SER A 94 -0.19 -0.07 16.29
C SER A 94 -0.24 -1.59 16.52
N ILE A 95 0.06 -2.02 17.75
CA ILE A 95 -0.17 -3.38 18.25
C ILE A 95 -1.26 -3.35 19.30
N SER A 96 -2.40 -3.94 19.00
CA SER A 96 -3.45 -4.22 19.98
C SER A 96 -3.16 -5.52 20.72
N VAL A 97 -3.36 -5.53 22.03
CA VAL A 97 -3.31 -6.73 22.87
C VAL A 97 -4.73 -7.09 23.28
N ILE A 98 -5.12 -8.32 22.97
CA ILE A 98 -6.44 -8.87 23.28
C ILE A 98 -6.28 -9.97 24.32
N ASP A 99 -7.09 -9.93 25.38
CA ASP A 99 -7.29 -11.06 26.27
C ASP A 99 -8.25 -12.07 25.61
N THR A 100 -7.76 -13.28 25.35
CA THR A 100 -8.52 -14.35 24.67
C THR A 100 -9.51 -15.06 25.59
N ALA A 101 -9.44 -14.88 26.91
CA ALA A 101 -10.42 -15.41 27.84
C ALA A 101 -11.69 -14.54 27.86
N THR A 102 -11.53 -13.22 27.78
CA THR A 102 -12.63 -12.25 27.81
C THR A 102 -13.03 -11.74 26.42
N ASN A 103 -12.17 -11.96 25.40
CA ASN A 103 -12.31 -11.45 24.04
C ASN A 103 -12.41 -9.92 23.97
N THR A 104 -11.58 -9.23 24.76
CA THR A 104 -11.52 -7.77 24.78
C THR A 104 -10.11 -7.28 24.49
N GLU A 105 -10.01 -6.19 23.72
CA GLU A 105 -8.78 -5.41 23.63
C GLU A 105 -8.48 -4.79 24.99
N THR A 106 -7.35 -5.14 25.59
CA THR A 106 -6.94 -4.67 26.92
C THR A 106 -5.91 -3.56 26.84
N ARG A 107 -5.07 -3.53 25.79
CA ARG A 107 -4.01 -2.53 25.59
C ARG A 107 -3.80 -2.23 24.12
N HIS A 108 -3.29 -1.04 23.82
CA HIS A 108 -3.10 -0.57 22.45
C HIS A 108 -1.79 0.24 22.32
N TYR A 109 -0.78 -0.32 21.63
CA TYR A 109 0.55 0.30 21.56
C TYR A 109 0.82 0.90 20.19
N LYS A 110 0.85 2.23 20.10
CA LYS A 110 1.20 2.93 18.87
C LYS A 110 2.66 2.70 18.51
N LEU A 111 2.91 2.34 17.25
CA LEU A 111 4.25 2.27 16.70
C LEU A 111 4.55 3.59 15.96
N HIS A 112 5.84 3.91 15.80
CA HIS A 112 6.23 5.05 14.98
C HIS A 112 5.66 4.88 13.57
N ASN A 113 4.84 5.85 13.16
CA ASN A 113 4.22 5.88 11.86
C ASN A 113 4.77 7.08 11.07
N PRO A 114 5.66 6.84 10.09
CA PRO A 114 6.23 7.93 9.32
C PRO A 114 5.23 8.50 8.30
N GLU A 115 4.06 7.88 8.11
CA GLU A 115 3.10 8.28 7.08
C GLU A 115 2.47 9.65 7.38
N PRO A 116 2.38 10.55 6.38
CA PRO A 116 1.68 11.82 6.57
C PRO A 116 0.23 11.62 7.01
N GLN A 117 -0.29 12.53 7.86
CA GLN A 117 -1.65 12.40 8.40
C GLN A 117 -2.74 12.30 7.31
N LEU A 118 -2.55 12.94 6.16
CA LEU A 118 -3.49 12.83 5.03
C LEU A 118 -3.61 11.39 4.50
N ILE A 119 -2.54 10.60 4.55
CA ILE A 119 -2.53 9.18 4.16
C ILE A 119 -3.29 8.36 5.20
N VAL A 120 -2.98 8.57 6.48
CA VAL A 120 -3.63 7.90 7.62
C VAL A 120 -5.14 8.14 7.58
N ASN A 121 -5.57 9.40 7.40
CA ASN A 121 -6.98 9.78 7.39
C ASN A 121 -7.75 9.26 6.17
N GLY A 122 -7.11 9.19 4.99
CA GLY A 122 -7.77 8.78 3.75
C GLY A 122 -7.82 7.26 3.55
N ARG A 123 -6.87 6.51 4.13
CA ARG A 123 -6.74 5.06 3.98
C ARG A 123 -8.03 4.28 4.31
N PRO A 124 -8.76 4.54 5.41
CA PRO A 124 -9.95 3.77 5.76
C PRO A 124 -11.01 3.75 4.66
N PHE A 125 -11.14 4.80 3.83
CA PHE A 125 -12.12 4.85 2.75
C PHE A 125 -11.85 3.88 1.59
N LEU A 126 -10.62 3.39 1.43
CA LEU A 126 -10.33 2.30 0.50
C LEU A 126 -10.74 0.94 1.08
N TYR A 127 -10.51 0.75 2.38
CA TYR A 127 -10.40 -0.59 2.97
C TYR A 127 -11.53 -0.96 3.93
N ASP A 128 -12.03 -0.02 4.74
CA ASP A 128 -13.00 -0.29 5.80
C ASP A 128 -14.42 -0.47 5.22
N ALA A 129 -14.86 -1.71 5.12
CA ALA A 129 -16.19 -2.10 4.67
C ALA A 129 -17.29 -1.70 5.66
N ASN A 130 -17.02 -1.59 6.97
CA ASN A 130 -18.01 -1.08 7.93
C ASN A 130 -18.26 0.42 7.71
N LEU A 131 -17.21 1.16 7.36
CA LEU A 131 -17.27 2.57 7.01
C LEU A 131 -17.86 2.79 5.62
N THR A 132 -17.62 1.90 4.66
CA THR A 132 -17.85 2.20 3.23
C THR A 132 -18.93 1.36 2.54
N SER A 133 -19.55 0.40 3.20
CA SER A 133 -20.67 -0.38 2.65
C SER A 133 -21.86 -0.46 3.60
N SER A 134 -23.02 -0.87 3.09
CA SER A 134 -24.20 -1.08 3.95
C SER A 134 -24.17 -2.39 4.73
N ASN A 135 -23.52 -3.42 4.20
CA ASN A 135 -23.55 -4.77 4.76
C ASN A 135 -22.21 -5.22 5.39
N GLY A 136 -21.17 -4.39 5.35
CA GLY A 136 -19.87 -4.65 5.98
C GLY A 136 -19.03 -5.74 5.32
N GLU A 137 -19.42 -6.27 4.16
CA GLU A 137 -18.71 -7.37 3.49
C GLU A 137 -17.65 -6.89 2.48
N ALA A 138 -17.88 -5.72 1.86
CA ALA A 138 -17.03 -5.24 0.79
C ALA A 138 -16.68 -3.75 0.97
N SER A 139 -15.55 -3.36 0.42
CA SER A 139 -15.12 -1.97 0.27
C SER A 139 -14.57 -1.79 -1.14
N CYS A 140 -14.08 -0.59 -1.47
CA CYS A 140 -13.39 -0.34 -2.73
C CYS A 140 -12.23 -1.34 -2.93
N SER A 141 -11.56 -1.74 -1.85
CA SER A 141 -10.46 -2.72 -1.91
C SER A 141 -10.89 -4.14 -2.26
N SER A 142 -12.18 -4.47 -2.28
CA SER A 142 -12.65 -5.81 -2.66
C SER A 142 -12.51 -6.07 -4.17
N CYS A 143 -12.58 -5.03 -4.99
CA CYS A 143 -12.24 -5.11 -6.42
C CYS A 143 -10.82 -4.55 -6.66
N HIS A 144 -10.43 -3.51 -5.92
CA HIS A 144 -9.13 -2.88 -6.00
C HIS A 144 -8.17 -3.37 -4.92
N ILE A 145 -7.82 -4.67 -4.97
CA ILE A 145 -7.06 -5.37 -3.93
C ILE A 145 -5.76 -4.63 -3.60
N PHE A 146 -5.66 -4.03 -2.41
CA PHE A 146 -4.54 -3.17 -1.99
C PHE A 146 -4.17 -2.07 -3.01
N GLY A 147 -5.21 -1.42 -3.52
CA GLY A 147 -5.13 -0.40 -4.56
C GLY A 147 -4.85 -0.97 -5.95
N ASP A 148 -4.72 -2.29 -6.12
CA ASP A 148 -4.50 -2.94 -7.40
C ASP A 148 -5.80 -3.33 -8.10
N PHE A 149 -5.86 -4.49 -8.74
CA PHE A 149 -7.05 -5.01 -9.42
C PHE A 149 -7.26 -6.50 -9.11
N ASP A 150 -8.51 -6.94 -9.10
CA ASP A 150 -8.96 -8.33 -8.85
C ASP A 150 -8.75 -9.30 -10.02
N SER A 151 -8.34 -8.79 -11.18
CA SER A 151 -8.17 -9.53 -12.43
C SER A 151 -9.49 -10.10 -13.00
N LEU A 152 -10.62 -9.49 -12.65
CA LEU A 152 -11.95 -9.86 -13.16
C LEU A 152 -12.51 -8.78 -14.08
N ALA A 153 -13.43 -9.17 -14.97
CA ALA A 153 -14.26 -8.25 -15.72
C ALA A 153 -15.68 -8.21 -15.14
N TRP A 154 -16.22 -7.00 -15.04
CA TRP A 154 -17.53 -6.71 -14.47
C TRP A 154 -18.41 -6.00 -15.49
N ASP A 155 -19.68 -6.39 -15.58
CA ASP A 155 -20.69 -5.61 -16.30
C ASP A 155 -21.46 -4.75 -15.30
N LEU A 156 -20.96 -3.54 -15.07
CA LEU A 156 -21.54 -2.56 -14.14
C LEU A 156 -22.28 -1.45 -14.92
N GLY A 157 -22.93 -1.80 -16.02
CA GLY A 157 -23.79 -0.89 -16.76
C GLY A 157 -25.09 -0.58 -16.02
N ASP A 158 -25.59 0.65 -16.17
CA ASP A 158 -26.90 1.05 -15.66
C ASP A 158 -27.89 1.21 -16.84
N PRO A 159 -28.86 0.29 -17.03
CA PRO A 159 -29.82 0.40 -18.11
C PRO A 159 -30.82 1.56 -17.93
N GLN A 160 -30.92 2.13 -16.72
CA GLN A 160 -31.79 3.27 -16.41
C GLN A 160 -31.04 4.60 -16.37
N GLY A 161 -29.71 4.57 -16.54
CA GLY A 161 -28.90 5.77 -16.52
C GLY A 161 -29.17 6.68 -17.71
N GLU A 162 -28.70 7.91 -17.61
CA GLU A 162 -28.78 8.91 -18.69
C GLU A 162 -27.48 8.94 -19.50
N LEU A 163 -27.60 9.41 -20.75
CA LEU A 163 -26.42 9.72 -21.56
C LEU A 163 -25.66 10.90 -20.95
N ILE A 164 -24.34 10.75 -20.79
CA ILE A 164 -23.48 11.81 -20.27
C ILE A 164 -22.68 12.41 -21.42
N ALA A 165 -22.66 13.73 -21.55
CA ALA A 165 -21.86 14.39 -22.58
C ALA A 165 -20.37 14.11 -22.36
N ASN A 166 -19.66 13.71 -23.43
CA ASN A 166 -18.21 13.58 -23.39
C ASN A 166 -17.57 14.97 -23.57
N GLN A 167 -17.01 15.51 -22.49
CA GLN A 167 -16.35 16.83 -22.46
C GLN A 167 -14.82 16.71 -22.36
N ASN A 168 -14.29 15.51 -22.53
CA ASN A 168 -12.85 15.28 -22.47
C ASN A 168 -12.14 15.87 -23.70
N LEU A 169 -10.82 15.86 -23.65
CA LEU A 169 -9.98 16.33 -24.75
C LEU A 169 -9.71 15.18 -25.73
N PRO A 170 -9.86 15.40 -27.05
CA PRO A 170 -9.56 14.39 -28.07
C PRO A 170 -8.05 14.17 -28.18
N GLY A 171 -7.64 12.94 -28.45
CA GLY A 171 -6.26 12.57 -28.71
C GLY A 171 -5.86 12.71 -30.17
N PRO A 172 -4.64 12.27 -30.54
CA PRO A 172 -4.09 12.46 -31.89
C PRO A 172 -4.88 11.77 -33.01
N VAL A 173 -5.57 10.68 -32.71
CA VAL A 173 -6.42 9.95 -33.66
C VAL A 173 -7.90 10.37 -33.57
N GLY A 174 -8.19 11.46 -32.85
CA GLY A 174 -9.53 11.98 -32.61
C GLY A 174 -10.19 11.40 -31.35
N GLY A 175 -11.52 11.53 -31.29
CA GLY A 175 -12.34 11.23 -30.13
C GLY A 175 -13.25 12.41 -29.74
N THR A 176 -14.08 12.17 -28.73
CA THR A 176 -15.05 13.07 -28.05
C THR A 176 -16.30 13.45 -28.84
N SER A 177 -16.61 12.67 -29.87
CA SER A 177 -17.77 12.89 -30.74
C SER A 177 -19.05 12.20 -30.24
N ARG A 178 -18.95 11.28 -29.28
CA ARG A 178 -20.06 10.48 -28.77
C ARG A 178 -20.26 10.68 -27.27
N PRO A 179 -21.52 10.85 -26.80
CA PRO A 179 -21.80 10.83 -25.37
C PRO A 179 -21.56 9.43 -24.79
N PHE A 180 -21.24 9.37 -23.49
CA PHE A 180 -21.09 8.13 -22.76
C PHE A 180 -22.44 7.47 -22.53
N HIS A 181 -22.55 6.22 -22.96
CA HIS A 181 -23.73 5.40 -22.71
C HIS A 181 -23.68 4.82 -21.28
N PRO A 182 -24.82 4.78 -20.55
CA PRO A 182 -24.85 4.28 -19.18
C PRO A 182 -24.65 2.75 -19.11
N MET A 183 -25.02 2.01 -20.16
CA MET A 183 -24.54 0.64 -20.36
C MET A 183 -23.06 0.65 -20.75
N LYS A 184 -22.26 -0.06 -19.95
CA LYS A 184 -20.80 -0.17 -20.09
C LYS A 184 -20.38 -1.41 -20.87
N GLY A 185 -21.08 -2.52 -20.65
CA GLY A 185 -20.58 -3.84 -21.01
C GLY A 185 -19.45 -4.27 -20.05
N PRO A 186 -18.86 -5.46 -20.30
CA PRO A 186 -17.78 -5.99 -19.48
C PRO A 186 -16.56 -5.07 -19.47
N MET A 187 -16.07 -4.76 -18.28
CA MET A 187 -14.83 -4.01 -18.07
C MET A 187 -14.02 -4.63 -16.95
N THR A 188 -12.74 -4.86 -17.22
CA THR A 188 -11.76 -5.28 -16.24
C THR A 188 -11.54 -4.20 -15.20
N THR A 189 -11.35 -4.60 -13.95
CA THR A 189 -10.95 -3.66 -12.90
C THR A 189 -9.60 -3.03 -13.24
N GLN A 190 -9.51 -1.71 -13.19
CA GLN A 190 -8.22 -1.00 -13.30
C GLN A 190 -7.57 -0.85 -11.92
N SER A 191 -6.24 -0.82 -11.90
CA SER A 191 -5.50 -0.48 -10.69
C SER A 191 -5.82 0.96 -10.27
N LEU A 192 -5.89 1.22 -8.96
CA LEU A 192 -5.90 2.57 -8.40
C LEU A 192 -4.49 3.12 -8.18
N ARG A 193 -3.44 2.33 -8.44
CA ARG A 193 -2.06 2.79 -8.38
C ARG A 193 -1.75 3.71 -9.56
N GLY A 194 -1.00 4.78 -9.32
CA GLY A 194 -0.48 5.67 -10.35
C GLY A 194 -1.57 6.50 -11.06
N LEU A 195 -2.66 6.82 -10.37
CA LEU A 195 -3.74 7.67 -10.90
C LEU A 195 -3.36 9.15 -11.01
N ALA A 196 -2.33 9.59 -10.30
CA ALA A 196 -1.79 10.94 -10.46
C ALA A 196 -1.25 11.17 -11.88
N ASN A 197 -1.45 12.39 -12.36
CA ASN A 197 -1.11 12.91 -13.69
C ASN A 197 -1.85 12.23 -14.85
N GLN A 198 -3.01 11.61 -14.60
CA GLN A 198 -3.72 10.79 -15.61
C GLN A 198 -4.97 11.46 -16.18
N GLY A 199 -5.47 12.57 -15.62
CA GLY A 199 -6.68 13.24 -16.08
C GLY A 199 -7.97 12.42 -15.88
N PRO A 200 -8.86 12.30 -16.89
CA PRO A 200 -10.09 11.51 -16.79
C PRO A 200 -9.82 10.08 -16.31
N MET A 201 -10.77 9.46 -15.62
CA MET A 201 -10.63 8.12 -15.03
C MET A 201 -11.68 7.16 -15.56
N HIS A 202 -11.51 5.87 -15.22
CA HIS A 202 -12.20 4.73 -15.82
C HIS A 202 -11.82 4.50 -17.30
N TRP A 203 -12.09 3.31 -17.85
CA TRP A 203 -11.61 2.92 -19.19
C TRP A 203 -12.08 3.89 -20.27
N ARG A 204 -13.30 4.42 -20.10
CA ARG A 204 -13.92 5.35 -21.04
C ARG A 204 -13.58 6.81 -20.77
N GLY A 205 -12.91 7.14 -19.67
CA GLY A 205 -12.77 8.54 -19.25
C GLY A 205 -14.09 9.20 -18.82
N ASP A 206 -15.13 8.43 -18.51
CA ASP A 206 -16.47 8.90 -18.10
C ASP A 206 -16.55 9.36 -16.64
N ARG A 207 -15.39 9.47 -15.99
CA ARG A 207 -15.20 10.11 -14.69
C ARG A 207 -14.16 11.20 -14.88
N SER A 208 -14.60 12.42 -15.11
CA SER A 208 -13.76 13.59 -15.37
C SER A 208 -14.25 14.76 -14.53
N ALA A 209 -13.36 15.65 -14.08
CA ALA A 209 -13.81 16.86 -13.39
C ALA A 209 -14.70 17.74 -14.29
N ALA A 210 -14.62 17.60 -15.62
CA ALA A 210 -15.51 18.28 -16.56
C ALA A 210 -16.99 17.90 -16.36
N ASN A 211 -17.29 16.70 -15.85
CA ASN A 211 -18.65 16.28 -15.50
C ASN A 211 -19.33 17.22 -14.49
N SER A 212 -18.53 17.90 -13.66
CA SER A 212 -18.97 18.89 -12.68
C SER A 212 -18.49 20.32 -13.03
N GLY A 213 -18.06 20.56 -14.27
CA GLY A 213 -17.65 21.87 -14.78
C GLY A 213 -16.20 22.28 -14.51
N GLY A 214 -15.35 21.34 -14.07
CA GLY A 214 -13.92 21.51 -13.88
C GLY A 214 -13.07 21.29 -15.14
N ASP A 215 -11.75 21.28 -14.97
CA ASP A 215 -10.79 20.96 -16.04
C ASP A 215 -10.86 19.46 -16.37
N PRO A 216 -11.07 19.04 -17.64
CA PRO A 216 -11.08 17.63 -18.00
C PRO A 216 -9.84 16.84 -17.55
N MET A 217 -8.69 17.49 -17.39
CA MET A 217 -7.42 16.88 -16.98
C MET A 217 -7.16 16.93 -15.46
N ASP A 218 -8.10 17.47 -14.65
CA ASP A 218 -8.00 17.44 -13.19
C ASP A 218 -8.39 16.07 -12.62
N GLU A 219 -7.39 15.30 -12.20
CA GLU A 219 -7.57 13.99 -11.56
C GLU A 219 -8.22 14.04 -10.17
N PHE A 220 -8.05 15.14 -9.42
CA PHE A 220 -8.69 15.28 -8.11
C PHE A 220 -10.20 15.36 -8.28
N GLY A 221 -10.66 16.21 -9.20
CA GLY A 221 -12.07 16.27 -9.59
C GLY A 221 -12.55 14.98 -10.25
N ALA A 222 -11.75 14.36 -11.13
CA ALA A 222 -12.11 13.10 -11.78
C ALA A 222 -12.35 11.95 -10.79
N PHE A 223 -11.52 11.80 -9.76
CA PHE A 223 -11.71 10.75 -8.75
C PHE A 223 -12.97 11.00 -7.91
N ARG A 224 -13.31 12.26 -7.62
CA ARG A 224 -14.54 12.60 -6.88
C ARG A 224 -15.82 12.16 -7.58
N GLU A 225 -15.82 12.05 -8.90
CA GLU A 225 -16.96 11.55 -9.67
C GLU A 225 -17.30 10.08 -9.36
N PHE A 226 -16.39 9.32 -8.72
CA PHE A 226 -16.69 7.96 -8.25
C PHE A 226 -17.53 7.92 -6.98
N ASN A 227 -17.81 9.05 -6.32
CA ASN A 227 -18.57 9.08 -5.06
C ASN A 227 -19.98 8.44 -5.19
N VAL A 228 -20.54 8.41 -6.40
CA VAL A 228 -21.80 7.70 -6.69
C VAL A 228 -21.74 6.20 -6.43
N ALA A 229 -20.55 5.57 -6.49
CA ALA A 229 -20.36 4.14 -6.29
C ALA A 229 -20.61 3.70 -4.84
N PHE A 230 -20.45 4.60 -3.87
CA PHE A 230 -20.73 4.31 -2.47
C PHE A 230 -22.19 3.90 -2.24
N ALA A 231 -23.13 4.61 -2.89
CA ALA A 231 -24.54 4.23 -2.85
C ALA A 231 -24.88 3.17 -3.91
N GLY A 232 -24.39 3.35 -5.14
CA GLY A 232 -24.80 2.53 -6.29
C GLY A 232 -24.17 1.14 -6.37
N LEU A 233 -23.01 0.91 -5.73
CA LEU A 233 -22.25 -0.34 -5.84
C LEU A 233 -22.14 -1.07 -4.50
N VAL A 234 -21.72 -0.36 -3.44
CA VAL A 234 -21.55 -0.94 -2.09
C VAL A 234 -22.75 -0.63 -1.15
N GLY A 235 -23.83 -0.10 -1.75
CA GLY A 235 -25.17 -0.06 -1.16
C GLY A 235 -25.34 0.90 0.01
N ARG A 236 -24.43 1.86 0.25
CA ARG A 236 -24.60 2.85 1.32
C ARG A 236 -25.90 3.64 1.12
N THR A 237 -26.44 4.16 2.21
CA THR A 237 -27.62 5.04 2.19
C THR A 237 -27.40 6.34 1.42
N GLY A 238 -26.14 6.72 1.19
CA GLY A 238 -25.77 7.91 0.43
C GLY A 238 -24.27 7.95 0.12
N PRO A 239 -23.84 8.95 -0.68
CA PRO A 239 -22.43 9.18 -0.95
C PRO A 239 -21.66 9.58 0.30
N LEU A 240 -20.33 9.56 0.23
CA LEU A 240 -19.48 10.23 1.21
C LEU A 240 -19.72 11.75 1.16
N SER A 241 -19.55 12.43 2.29
CA SER A 241 -19.48 13.89 2.34
C SER A 241 -18.27 14.39 1.56
N THR A 242 -18.25 15.69 1.22
CA THR A 242 -17.12 16.30 0.51
C THR A 242 -15.80 16.11 1.26
N ILE A 243 -15.78 16.29 2.57
CA ILE A 243 -14.56 16.18 3.39
C ILE A 243 -14.02 14.74 3.38
N GLU A 244 -14.91 13.75 3.52
CA GLU A 244 -14.56 12.32 3.46
C GLU A 244 -14.04 11.93 2.07
N MET A 245 -14.71 12.38 1.00
CA MET A 245 -14.28 12.09 -0.37
C MET A 245 -12.96 12.79 -0.71
N ASP A 246 -12.73 14.00 -0.21
CA ASP A 246 -11.46 14.71 -0.38
C ASP A 246 -10.33 13.98 0.38
N ALA A 247 -10.58 13.45 1.57
CA ALA A 247 -9.61 12.62 2.29
C ALA A 247 -9.28 11.34 1.51
N PHE A 248 -10.28 10.67 0.95
CA PHE A 248 -10.05 9.49 0.11
C PHE A 248 -9.27 9.82 -1.17
N THR A 249 -9.63 10.91 -1.85
CA THR A 249 -8.92 11.38 -3.06
C THR A 249 -7.46 11.70 -2.77
N ASN A 250 -7.18 12.40 -1.65
CA ASN A 250 -5.81 12.69 -1.23
C ASN A 250 -5.00 11.42 -0.98
N PHE A 251 -5.59 10.38 -0.39
CA PHE A 251 -4.91 9.11 -0.21
C PHE A 251 -4.67 8.36 -1.52
N ILE A 252 -5.70 8.25 -2.38
CA ILE A 252 -5.60 7.40 -3.57
C ILE A 252 -4.60 7.91 -4.60
N LEU A 253 -4.49 9.24 -4.74
CA LEU A 253 -3.55 9.88 -5.66
C LEU A 253 -2.09 9.71 -5.21
N GLN A 254 -1.84 9.24 -3.99
CA GLN A 254 -0.50 8.97 -3.45
C GLN A 254 -0.09 7.50 -3.63
N ILE A 255 -1.03 6.62 -3.99
CA ILE A 255 -0.69 5.21 -4.23
C ILE A 255 0.00 5.10 -5.59
N THR A 256 1.23 4.61 -5.60
CA THR A 256 2.05 4.44 -6.80
C THR A 256 2.38 2.98 -7.04
N TYR A 257 2.79 2.65 -8.26
CA TYR A 257 3.26 1.29 -8.57
C TYR A 257 4.65 1.04 -7.97
N PRO A 258 4.91 -0.19 -7.49
CA PRO A 258 6.26 -0.61 -7.17
C PRO A 258 7.14 -0.68 -8.44
N PRO A 259 8.46 -0.87 -8.28
CA PRO A 259 9.34 -1.07 -9.43
C PRO A 259 8.87 -2.23 -10.32
N ASN A 260 9.07 -2.09 -11.64
CA ASN A 260 8.72 -3.14 -12.58
C ASN A 260 9.66 -4.36 -12.40
N PRO A 261 9.16 -5.56 -12.08
CA PRO A 261 10.01 -6.73 -11.82
C PRO A 261 10.70 -7.28 -13.07
N ASN A 262 10.30 -6.86 -14.27
CA ASN A 262 10.92 -7.27 -15.54
C ASN A 262 12.07 -6.36 -15.97
N ARG A 263 12.43 -5.37 -15.15
CA ARG A 263 13.57 -4.47 -15.39
C ARG A 263 14.77 -4.91 -14.56
N PHE A 264 15.95 -4.79 -15.15
CA PHE A 264 17.18 -4.99 -14.41
C PHE A 264 17.38 -3.88 -13.39
N LEU A 265 18.03 -4.22 -12.28
CA LEU A 265 18.25 -3.30 -11.15
C LEU A 265 19.19 -2.15 -11.50
N ASP A 266 20.02 -2.30 -12.54
CA ASP A 266 20.86 -1.24 -13.14
C ASP A 266 20.10 -0.40 -14.17
N ASN A 267 18.77 -0.52 -14.16
CA ASN A 267 17.83 0.16 -15.05
C ASN A 267 17.97 -0.19 -16.55
N SER A 268 18.87 -1.10 -16.93
CA SER A 268 19.10 -1.47 -18.32
C SER A 268 17.96 -2.30 -18.95
N LEU A 269 17.89 -2.28 -20.27
CA LEU A 269 16.97 -3.10 -21.07
C LEU A 269 17.72 -4.26 -21.72
N THR A 270 17.06 -5.42 -21.84
CA THR A 270 17.53 -6.48 -22.73
C THR A 270 17.54 -6.00 -24.19
N PRO A 271 18.30 -6.64 -25.10
CA PRO A 271 18.32 -6.24 -26.52
C PRO A 271 16.93 -6.20 -27.18
N ARG A 272 16.01 -7.11 -26.79
CA ARG A 272 14.64 -7.12 -27.32
C ARG A 272 13.78 -6.01 -26.75
N GLN A 273 13.88 -5.75 -25.45
CA GLN A 273 13.20 -4.61 -24.82
C GLN A 273 13.70 -3.28 -25.38
N GLN A 274 15.01 -3.15 -25.66
CA GLN A 274 15.57 -1.96 -26.30
C GLN A 274 15.03 -1.78 -27.73
N ALA A 275 14.99 -2.85 -28.54
CA ALA A 275 14.42 -2.79 -29.88
C ALA A 275 12.92 -2.39 -29.85
N GLY A 276 12.16 -2.90 -28.88
CA GLY A 276 10.76 -2.51 -28.67
C GLY A 276 10.59 -1.06 -28.21
N SER A 277 11.50 -0.56 -27.36
CA SER A 277 11.57 0.84 -26.94
C SER A 277 11.84 1.75 -28.14
N ASP A 278 12.88 1.44 -28.92
CA ASP A 278 13.22 2.19 -30.13
C ASP A 278 12.03 2.24 -31.10
N PHE A 279 11.32 1.11 -31.27
CA PHE A 279 10.09 1.06 -32.07
C PHE A 279 9.02 2.01 -31.53
N HIS A 280 8.72 1.95 -30.23
CA HIS A 280 7.68 2.75 -29.58
C HIS A 280 7.88 4.27 -29.82
N PHE A 281 9.12 4.74 -29.71
CA PHE A 281 9.45 6.16 -29.81
C PHE A 281 9.71 6.65 -31.25
N THR A 282 10.17 5.78 -32.14
CA THR A 282 10.74 6.25 -33.43
C THR A 282 10.06 5.70 -34.67
N THR A 283 9.22 4.67 -34.56
CA THR A 283 8.61 4.03 -35.74
C THR A 283 7.19 4.57 -36.00
N PRO A 284 6.98 5.41 -37.04
CA PRO A 284 5.69 6.01 -37.32
C PRO A 284 4.76 5.03 -38.04
N SER A 285 3.46 5.10 -37.72
CA SER A 285 2.37 4.41 -38.39
C SER A 285 2.32 4.76 -39.88
N THR A 286 2.12 3.74 -40.73
CA THR A 286 1.99 3.93 -42.18
C THR A 286 0.58 4.38 -42.61
N ILE A 287 -0.43 4.16 -41.77
CA ILE A 287 -1.83 4.54 -42.03
C ILE A 287 -2.24 5.80 -41.27
N LEU A 288 -1.73 5.99 -40.05
CA LEU A 288 -2.05 7.15 -39.22
C LEU A 288 -1.04 8.31 -39.40
N VAL A 289 -0.36 8.35 -40.56
CA VAL A 289 0.67 9.29 -41.03
C VAL A 289 1.41 10.06 -39.93
N ASP A 290 2.66 9.67 -39.67
CA ASP A 290 3.62 10.30 -38.76
C ASP A 290 3.31 10.17 -37.24
N LEU A 291 2.40 9.27 -36.85
CA LEU A 291 2.14 8.94 -35.44
C LEU A 291 2.95 7.73 -34.96
N THR A 292 3.77 7.90 -33.92
CA THR A 292 4.42 6.82 -33.16
C THR A 292 3.49 6.30 -32.06
N CYS A 293 3.87 5.21 -31.37
CA CYS A 293 3.11 4.73 -30.21
C CYS A 293 3.08 5.78 -29.09
N ASP A 294 4.22 6.45 -28.85
CA ASP A 294 4.40 7.47 -27.83
C ASP A 294 3.46 8.67 -28.01
N ALA A 295 3.05 8.99 -29.24
CA ALA A 295 2.12 10.11 -29.49
C ALA A 295 0.79 9.97 -28.73
N CYS A 296 0.30 8.74 -28.53
CA CYS A 296 -0.86 8.45 -27.69
C CYS A 296 -0.44 7.98 -26.31
N HIS A 297 0.48 7.01 -26.26
CA HIS A 297 0.98 6.35 -25.06
C HIS A 297 2.24 7.03 -24.52
N VAL A 298 2.13 8.33 -24.21
CA VAL A 298 3.27 9.18 -23.81
C VAL A 298 4.03 8.60 -22.62
N VAL A 299 5.34 8.48 -22.77
CA VAL A 299 6.28 8.15 -21.68
C VAL A 299 7.12 9.39 -21.37
N ASP A 300 6.77 10.06 -20.27
CA ASP A 300 7.44 11.24 -19.75
C ASP A 300 7.46 11.20 -18.21
N PRO A 301 8.35 10.38 -17.61
CA PRO A 301 8.41 10.17 -16.17
C PRO A 301 8.57 11.46 -15.33
N PRO A 302 9.36 12.47 -15.73
CA PRO A 302 9.43 13.76 -15.03
C PRO A 302 8.08 14.45 -14.84
N ASN A 303 7.12 14.21 -15.73
CA ASN A 303 5.74 14.75 -15.65
C ASN A 303 4.71 13.71 -15.19
N GLY A 304 5.15 12.54 -14.70
CA GLY A 304 4.27 11.49 -14.17
C GLY A 304 3.55 10.65 -15.23
N LEU A 305 3.96 10.73 -16.51
CA LEU A 305 3.34 10.01 -17.61
C LEU A 305 4.09 8.71 -17.91
N PHE A 306 3.42 7.56 -17.79
CA PHE A 306 4.02 6.24 -18.00
C PHE A 306 3.16 5.41 -18.97
N GLY A 307 3.16 5.82 -20.24
CA GLY A 307 2.48 5.15 -21.33
C GLY A 307 1.08 5.68 -21.62
N THR A 308 0.78 6.96 -21.33
CA THR A 308 -0.48 7.60 -21.68
C THR A 308 -0.39 9.12 -21.69
N SER A 309 -1.12 9.74 -22.61
CA SER A 309 -1.38 11.18 -22.66
C SER A 309 -2.58 11.63 -21.80
N GLY A 310 -3.38 10.69 -21.28
CA GLY A 310 -4.65 10.96 -20.59
C GLY A 310 -5.80 11.39 -21.52
N LEU A 311 -5.55 11.55 -22.81
CA LEU A 311 -6.53 11.98 -23.81
C LEU A 311 -7.44 10.83 -24.27
N MET A 312 -8.49 11.18 -25.01
CA MET A 312 -9.42 10.21 -25.59
C MET A 312 -8.93 9.67 -26.94
N SER A 313 -9.36 8.45 -27.28
CA SER A 313 -9.14 7.83 -28.58
C SER A 313 -10.42 7.17 -29.10
N PHE A 314 -10.51 7.07 -30.43
CA PHE A 314 -11.54 6.32 -31.13
C PHE A 314 -10.95 5.01 -31.66
N GLU A 315 -11.40 3.89 -31.11
CA GLU A 315 -10.88 2.54 -31.44
C GLU A 315 -11.83 1.75 -32.36
N ASN A 316 -12.65 2.44 -33.16
CA ASN A 316 -13.70 1.82 -33.98
C ASN A 316 -14.66 0.90 -33.20
N ASP A 317 -14.84 1.19 -31.91
CA ASP A 317 -15.80 0.54 -31.04
C ASP A 317 -17.11 1.37 -30.94
N THR A 318 -18.09 0.81 -30.26
CA THR A 318 -19.37 1.42 -29.90
C THR A 318 -19.21 2.63 -28.99
N GLN A 319 -18.16 2.67 -28.16
CA GLN A 319 -17.81 3.75 -27.24
C GLN A 319 -16.36 4.21 -27.45
N GLU A 320 -16.06 5.44 -27.06
CA GLU A 320 -14.70 5.98 -27.06
C GLU A 320 -14.00 5.65 -25.74
N PHE A 321 -12.68 5.52 -25.78
CA PHE A 321 -11.86 5.13 -24.63
C PHE A 321 -10.83 6.18 -24.31
N LYS A 322 -10.50 6.30 -23.03
CA LYS A 322 -9.30 7.01 -22.61
C LYS A 322 -8.11 6.17 -23.03
N ILE A 323 -7.07 6.81 -23.57
CA ILE A 323 -5.80 6.14 -23.85
C ILE A 323 -5.24 5.61 -22.51
N PRO A 324 -5.15 4.29 -22.30
CA PRO A 324 -4.76 3.74 -21.01
C PRO A 324 -3.25 3.83 -20.81
N HIS A 325 -2.82 3.93 -19.55
CA HIS A 325 -1.40 3.77 -19.21
C HIS A 325 -0.93 2.34 -19.50
N LEU A 326 0.36 2.14 -19.72
CA LEU A 326 0.92 0.83 -20.08
C LEU A 326 1.82 0.21 -18.99
N ARG A 327 2.08 0.93 -17.89
CA ARG A 327 3.04 0.56 -16.84
C ARG A 327 2.80 -0.78 -16.13
N ASN A 328 1.61 -1.36 -16.22
CA ASN A 328 1.25 -2.59 -15.50
C ASN A 328 0.93 -3.79 -16.41
N MET A 329 1.29 -3.74 -17.70
CA MET A 329 0.96 -4.82 -18.64
C MET A 329 1.54 -6.17 -18.22
N TYR A 330 2.66 -6.20 -17.50
CA TYR A 330 3.23 -7.45 -16.96
C TYR A 330 2.32 -8.17 -15.97
N GLN A 331 1.44 -7.46 -15.26
CA GLN A 331 0.52 -8.06 -14.29
C GLN A 331 -0.69 -8.75 -14.94
N LYS A 332 -0.90 -8.56 -16.25
CA LYS A 332 -2.05 -9.09 -17.01
C LYS A 332 -1.75 -10.40 -17.75
N VAL A 333 -0.52 -10.90 -17.68
CA VAL A 333 -0.11 -12.16 -18.32
C VAL A 333 -0.75 -13.36 -17.61
N GLY A 334 -1.29 -14.30 -18.37
CA GLY A 334 -1.79 -15.59 -17.85
C GLY A 334 -3.01 -16.16 -18.56
N MET A 335 -3.61 -15.41 -19.49
CA MET A 335 -4.59 -15.91 -20.45
C MET A 335 -3.88 -16.19 -21.78
N PHE A 336 -4.09 -17.36 -22.36
CA PHE A 336 -3.56 -17.75 -23.67
C PHE A 336 -4.69 -18.36 -24.50
N GLY A 337 -4.69 -18.06 -25.79
CA GLY A 337 -5.77 -18.51 -26.67
C GLY A 337 -6.70 -17.36 -27.00
N PHE A 338 -6.97 -17.16 -28.28
CA PHE A 338 -7.91 -16.17 -28.78
C PHE A 338 -8.79 -16.83 -29.85
N PRO A 339 -10.12 -16.75 -29.74
CA PRO A 339 -11.02 -17.40 -30.68
C PRO A 339 -10.94 -16.76 -32.06
N ASP A 340 -11.42 -17.50 -33.07
CA ASP A 340 -11.68 -16.92 -34.39
C ASP A 340 -12.86 -15.93 -34.28
N THR A 341 -12.65 -14.70 -34.75
CA THR A 341 -13.64 -13.61 -34.65
C THR A 341 -13.75 -12.84 -35.97
N ASP A 342 -14.94 -12.36 -36.30
CA ASP A 342 -15.17 -11.43 -37.42
C ASP A 342 -14.97 -9.97 -36.96
N SER A 343 -13.82 -9.69 -36.32
CA SER A 343 -13.47 -8.39 -35.73
C SER A 343 -12.17 -7.85 -36.31
N MET A 344 -11.71 -6.68 -35.82
CA MET A 344 -10.39 -6.16 -36.19
C MET A 344 -9.22 -7.09 -35.79
N PHE A 345 -9.49 -8.10 -34.96
CA PHE A 345 -8.56 -9.12 -34.49
C PHE A 345 -8.73 -10.48 -35.20
N ALA A 346 -9.35 -10.52 -36.39
CA ALA A 346 -9.55 -11.77 -37.14
C ALA A 346 -8.24 -12.56 -37.40
N ASN A 347 -7.10 -11.88 -37.49
CA ASN A 347 -5.78 -12.51 -37.69
C ASN A 347 -5.10 -12.95 -36.37
N SER A 348 -5.76 -12.76 -35.23
CA SER A 348 -5.23 -13.06 -33.90
C SER A 348 -5.62 -14.44 -33.38
N ALA A 349 -6.48 -15.16 -34.11
CA ALA A 349 -6.97 -16.48 -33.70
C ALA A 349 -5.81 -17.47 -33.45
N THR A 350 -5.94 -18.22 -32.36
CA THR A 350 -4.99 -19.28 -31.99
C THR A 350 -5.76 -20.59 -31.73
N PRO A 351 -5.09 -21.75 -31.84
CA PRO A 351 -5.68 -23.01 -31.40
C PRO A 351 -6.04 -22.97 -29.90
N ASP A 352 -6.83 -23.94 -29.45
CA ASP A 352 -7.04 -24.18 -28.02
C ASP A 352 -5.68 -24.40 -27.32
N MET A 353 -5.40 -23.56 -26.31
CA MET A 353 -4.14 -23.54 -25.57
C MET A 353 -4.23 -24.34 -24.26
N GLY A 354 -5.36 -25.00 -23.96
CA GLY A 354 -5.56 -25.82 -22.78
C GLY A 354 -5.98 -25.02 -21.54
N ASP A 355 -5.63 -25.51 -20.34
CA ASP A 355 -5.96 -24.84 -19.08
C ASP A 355 -5.14 -23.55 -18.92
N GLN A 356 -5.82 -22.47 -18.52
CA GLN A 356 -5.25 -21.12 -18.42
C GLN A 356 -5.03 -20.71 -16.96
N ILE A 357 -4.01 -19.87 -16.73
CA ILE A 357 -3.70 -19.32 -15.40
C ILE A 357 -4.72 -18.24 -15.02
N ARG A 358 -5.23 -17.50 -16.02
CA ARG A 358 -6.21 -16.41 -15.88
C ARG A 358 -7.35 -16.57 -16.89
N GLY A 359 -8.53 -16.08 -16.52
CA GLY A 359 -9.70 -16.01 -17.40
C GLY A 359 -9.81 -14.73 -18.23
N PHE A 360 -9.03 -13.69 -17.90
CA PHE A 360 -9.01 -12.39 -18.59
C PHE A 360 -7.56 -11.95 -18.83
N GLY A 361 -7.32 -11.33 -19.98
CA GLY A 361 -6.02 -10.80 -20.38
C GLY A 361 -6.00 -9.28 -20.52
N PHE A 362 -5.70 -8.82 -21.73
CA PHE A 362 -5.57 -7.42 -22.14
C PHE A 362 -6.90 -6.86 -22.68
N THR A 363 -6.88 -5.61 -23.14
CA THR A 363 -8.04 -4.76 -23.49
C THR A 363 -8.94 -4.41 -22.31
N HIS A 364 -9.86 -3.47 -22.52
CA HIS A 364 -10.71 -2.96 -21.44
C HIS A 364 -11.62 -4.05 -20.87
N ASP A 365 -12.07 -4.99 -21.69
CA ASP A 365 -12.96 -6.11 -21.37
C ASP A 365 -12.21 -7.41 -20.99
N GLY A 366 -10.89 -7.43 -21.11
CA GLY A 366 -10.07 -8.59 -20.77
C GLY A 366 -10.07 -9.69 -21.83
N ALA A 367 -10.60 -9.43 -23.04
CA ALA A 367 -10.80 -10.46 -24.06
C ALA A 367 -9.52 -10.86 -24.82
N MET A 368 -8.49 -10.01 -24.81
CA MET A 368 -7.28 -10.25 -25.60
C MET A 368 -6.24 -11.04 -24.80
N ASP A 369 -5.66 -12.09 -25.38
CA ASP A 369 -4.80 -13.02 -24.64
C ASP A 369 -3.36 -12.50 -24.45
N THR A 370 -2.75 -11.96 -25.50
CA THR A 370 -1.36 -11.48 -25.51
C THR A 370 -1.25 -10.13 -26.20
N LEU A 371 -0.22 -9.35 -25.85
CA LEU A 371 0.06 -8.09 -26.55
C LEU A 371 0.52 -8.37 -27.98
N ASN A 372 1.25 -9.46 -28.23
CA ASN A 372 1.59 -9.86 -29.60
C ASN A 372 0.35 -10.08 -30.48
N ASN A 373 -0.70 -10.74 -29.96
CA ASN A 373 -1.96 -10.92 -30.69
C ASN A 373 -2.77 -9.62 -30.79
N PHE A 374 -2.74 -8.77 -29.77
CA PHE A 374 -3.31 -7.42 -29.84
C PHE A 374 -2.71 -6.62 -31.00
N HIS A 375 -1.39 -6.65 -31.17
CA HIS A 375 -0.68 -5.94 -32.25
C HIS A 375 -0.91 -6.50 -33.66
N LYS A 376 -1.68 -7.59 -33.82
CA LYS A 376 -2.14 -8.06 -35.14
C LYS A 376 -3.42 -7.35 -35.61
N ALA A 377 -4.00 -6.48 -34.78
CA ALA A 377 -5.17 -5.69 -35.17
C ALA A 377 -4.90 -4.88 -36.43
N ALA A 378 -5.90 -4.73 -37.29
CA ALA A 378 -5.76 -4.06 -38.59
C ALA A 378 -5.26 -2.59 -38.51
N VAL A 379 -5.37 -1.95 -37.35
CA VAL A 379 -4.86 -0.59 -37.10
C VAL A 379 -3.34 -0.52 -36.93
N PHE A 380 -2.70 -1.61 -36.51
CA PHE A 380 -1.25 -1.70 -36.33
C PHE A 380 -0.57 -2.16 -37.61
N THR A 381 -0.06 -1.20 -38.38
CA THR A 381 0.47 -1.45 -39.73
C THR A 381 1.99 -1.44 -39.83
N THR A 382 2.68 -1.26 -38.70
CA THR A 382 4.15 -1.10 -38.64
C THR A 382 4.84 -2.27 -37.95
N ALA A 383 4.22 -2.87 -36.93
CA ALA A 383 4.70 -4.10 -36.31
C ALA A 383 4.21 -5.32 -37.12
N THR A 384 4.63 -5.42 -38.39
CA THR A 384 4.06 -6.37 -39.35
C THR A 384 4.64 -7.78 -39.28
N ASP A 385 5.82 -7.95 -38.70
CA ASP A 385 6.41 -9.26 -38.42
C ASP A 385 6.37 -9.65 -36.93
N ASP A 386 6.51 -10.95 -36.66
CA ASP A 386 6.44 -11.51 -35.31
C ASP A 386 7.59 -11.04 -34.40
N VAL A 387 8.74 -10.67 -34.97
CA VAL A 387 9.89 -10.23 -34.18
C VAL A 387 9.64 -8.83 -33.65
N ALA A 388 9.26 -7.89 -34.52
CA ALA A 388 8.95 -6.53 -34.14
C ALA A 388 7.79 -6.47 -33.11
N ARG A 389 6.71 -7.24 -33.33
CA ARG A 389 5.61 -7.32 -32.35
C ARG A 389 6.06 -7.88 -31.02
N GLY A 390 6.84 -8.95 -31.05
CA GLY A 390 7.39 -9.56 -29.84
C GLY A 390 8.31 -8.60 -29.09
N ASP A 391 9.12 -7.80 -29.79
CA ASP A 391 10.02 -6.82 -29.18
C ASP A 391 9.24 -5.68 -28.51
N VAL A 392 8.20 -5.14 -29.16
CA VAL A 392 7.28 -4.16 -28.56
C VAL A 392 6.58 -4.73 -27.32
N GLU A 393 6.09 -5.97 -27.39
CA GLU A 393 5.53 -6.67 -26.24
C GLU A 393 6.53 -6.79 -25.08
N GLN A 394 7.79 -7.17 -25.37
CA GLN A 394 8.84 -7.22 -24.35
C GLN A 394 9.05 -5.85 -23.69
N PHE A 395 9.07 -4.77 -24.48
CA PHE A 395 9.20 -3.41 -23.94
C PHE A 395 7.98 -3.03 -23.08
N MET A 396 6.75 -3.28 -23.53
CA MET A 396 5.53 -2.98 -22.77
C MET A 396 5.48 -3.71 -21.42
N HIS A 397 6.00 -4.94 -21.35
CA HIS A 397 6.14 -5.66 -20.08
C HIS A 397 7.23 -5.09 -19.16
N ALA A 398 8.14 -4.28 -19.69
CA ALA A 398 9.28 -3.70 -18.98
C ALA A 398 9.21 -2.17 -18.87
N MET A 399 8.11 -1.55 -19.29
CA MET A 399 7.93 -0.10 -19.19
C MET A 399 8.10 0.38 -17.75
N ASP A 400 8.65 1.57 -17.60
CA ASP A 400 8.83 2.20 -16.30
C ASP A 400 7.51 2.32 -15.55
N THR A 401 7.58 2.12 -14.25
CA THR A 401 6.54 2.48 -13.30
C THR A 401 6.96 3.75 -12.56
N ASN A 402 6.16 4.15 -11.57
CA ASN A 402 6.47 5.30 -10.72
C ASN A 402 7.77 5.16 -9.90
N MET A 403 8.35 3.97 -9.81
CA MET A 403 9.59 3.71 -9.07
C MET A 403 10.61 3.01 -9.97
N LEU A 404 11.85 3.49 -9.91
CA LEU A 404 12.95 2.87 -10.64
C LEU A 404 13.31 1.48 -10.06
N PRO A 405 13.87 0.56 -10.86
CA PRO A 405 14.10 -0.84 -10.48
C PRO A 405 14.87 -1.03 -9.17
N ILE A 406 15.87 -0.18 -8.91
CA ILE A 406 16.73 -0.26 -7.72
C ILE A 406 16.02 0.11 -6.41
N ILE A 407 14.92 0.86 -6.47
CA ILE A 407 14.25 1.42 -5.29
C ILE A 407 13.69 0.30 -4.41
N GLY A 408 13.93 0.40 -3.10
CA GLY A 408 13.50 -0.59 -2.11
C GLY A 408 14.44 -1.80 -1.98
N GLN A 409 15.51 -1.89 -2.79
CA GLN A 409 16.55 -2.89 -2.54
C GLN A 409 17.22 -2.61 -1.19
N GLN A 410 17.38 -3.67 -0.39
CA GLN A 410 18.03 -3.64 0.92
C GLN A 410 19.09 -4.73 1.02
N VAL A 411 20.22 -4.40 1.63
CA VAL A 411 21.28 -5.38 1.87
C VAL A 411 22.07 -5.04 3.12
N THR A 412 22.31 -6.03 3.96
CA THR A 412 23.08 -5.88 5.21
C THR A 412 24.50 -6.36 5.01
N LEU A 413 25.46 -5.50 5.33
CA LEU A 413 26.87 -5.81 5.42
C LEU A 413 27.24 -6.05 6.88
N ASP A 414 27.57 -7.30 7.19
CA ASP A 414 28.03 -7.73 8.51
C ASP A 414 29.55 -8.01 8.49
N ALA A 415 30.07 -8.50 9.61
CA ALA A 415 31.50 -8.83 9.76
C ALA A 415 32.02 -9.89 8.76
N SER A 416 31.15 -10.64 8.08
CA SER A 416 31.55 -11.61 7.05
C SER A 416 31.98 -10.97 5.74
N ASN A 417 31.60 -9.70 5.51
CA ASN A 417 31.85 -8.97 4.26
C ASN A 417 31.46 -9.77 3.01
N ASN A 418 30.22 -10.29 2.98
CA ASN A 418 29.72 -11.09 1.87
C ASN A 418 29.92 -10.37 0.51
N PRO A 419 30.62 -10.99 -0.48
CA PRO A 419 30.83 -10.39 -1.81
C PRO A 419 29.55 -10.01 -2.55
N GLU A 420 28.46 -10.77 -2.37
CA GLU A 420 27.17 -10.46 -2.98
C GLU A 420 26.55 -9.19 -2.38
N ALA A 421 26.71 -8.99 -1.07
CA ALA A 421 26.28 -7.78 -0.40
C ALA A 421 27.03 -6.55 -0.91
N LEU A 422 28.36 -6.67 -1.02
CA LEU A 422 29.21 -5.61 -1.57
C LEU A 422 28.85 -5.27 -3.02
N ALA A 423 28.63 -6.28 -3.86
CA ALA A 423 28.21 -6.07 -5.25
C ALA A 423 26.85 -5.36 -5.35
N ARG A 424 25.91 -5.70 -4.46
CA ARG A 424 24.60 -5.01 -4.39
C ARG A 424 24.75 -3.56 -3.93
N ILE A 425 25.58 -3.28 -2.93
CA ILE A 425 25.87 -1.92 -2.45
C ILE A 425 26.49 -1.08 -3.58
N GLN A 426 27.47 -1.64 -4.29
CA GLN A 426 28.10 -0.97 -5.43
C GLN A 426 27.08 -0.62 -6.53
N LEU A 427 26.12 -1.50 -6.80
CA LEU A 427 25.03 -1.21 -7.72
C LEU A 427 24.14 -0.06 -7.21
N MET A 428 23.74 -0.06 -5.94
CA MET A 428 22.93 1.04 -5.37
C MET A 428 23.66 2.39 -5.48
N ILE A 429 24.98 2.38 -5.27
CA ILE A 429 25.83 3.57 -5.39
C ILE A 429 25.96 4.01 -6.85
N SER A 430 26.15 3.08 -7.79
CA SER A 430 26.25 3.43 -9.22
C SER A 430 24.96 4.04 -9.75
N GLU A 431 23.80 3.49 -9.34
CA GLU A 431 22.49 4.05 -9.69
C GLU A 431 22.26 5.42 -9.02
N MET A 432 22.71 5.61 -7.77
CA MET A 432 22.66 6.92 -7.11
C MET A 432 23.52 7.93 -7.85
N ASP A 433 24.75 7.58 -8.23
CA ASP A 433 25.67 8.46 -8.97
C ASP A 433 25.13 8.79 -10.38
N ALA A 434 24.25 7.94 -10.93
CA ALA A 434 23.49 8.22 -12.16
C ALA A 434 22.22 9.08 -11.92
N GLY A 435 21.88 9.40 -10.67
CA GLY A 435 20.71 10.19 -10.31
C GLY A 435 19.41 9.39 -10.32
N HIS A 436 19.46 8.09 -10.03
CA HIS A 436 18.28 7.21 -10.02
C HIS A 436 17.71 6.95 -8.61
N ASN A 437 18.51 7.11 -7.56
CA ASN A 437 18.09 6.85 -6.17
C ASN A 437 18.95 7.62 -5.17
N GLY A 438 18.48 7.68 -3.93
CA GLY A 438 19.31 7.96 -2.75
C GLY A 438 19.80 6.65 -2.10
N VAL A 439 20.81 6.74 -1.25
CA VAL A 439 21.28 5.61 -0.44
C VAL A 439 21.30 6.01 1.03
N ILE A 440 20.61 5.23 1.86
CA ILE A 440 20.67 5.35 3.32
C ILE A 440 21.32 4.11 3.92
N VAL A 441 21.86 4.27 5.13
CA VAL A 441 22.44 3.19 5.91
C VAL A 441 21.89 3.25 7.32
N LYS A 442 21.45 2.11 7.86
CA LYS A 442 21.06 1.95 9.26
C LYS A 442 21.89 0.84 9.90
N GLY A 443 22.30 1.00 11.16
CA GLY A 443 23.03 -0.02 11.91
C GLY A 443 23.13 0.29 13.40
N ASN A 444 23.60 -0.68 14.20
CA ASN A 444 23.69 -0.52 15.66
C ASN A 444 25.15 -0.35 16.11
N VAL A 445 25.57 0.89 16.36
CA VAL A 445 26.94 1.20 16.77
C VAL A 445 26.96 1.44 18.28
N ALA A 446 27.73 0.64 19.01
CA ALA A 446 27.82 0.70 20.47
C ALA A 446 26.44 0.64 21.16
N ASN A 447 25.57 -0.25 20.69
CA ASN A 447 24.18 -0.43 21.15
C ASN A 447 23.24 0.76 20.89
N VAL A 448 23.66 1.74 20.10
CA VAL A 448 22.82 2.85 19.66
C VAL A 448 22.44 2.63 18.20
N GLN A 449 21.14 2.76 17.89
CA GLN A 449 20.69 2.75 16.51
C GLN A 449 21.17 4.03 15.83
N ARG A 450 21.91 3.87 14.74
CA ARG A 450 22.49 4.97 13.97
C ARG A 450 22.01 4.95 12.54
N GLY A 451 21.92 6.13 11.94
CA GLY A 451 21.54 6.36 10.57
C GLY A 451 22.51 7.26 9.82
N TRP A 452 22.62 7.00 8.52
CA TRP A 452 23.35 7.85 7.58
C TRP A 452 22.60 7.94 6.26
N PHE A 453 22.84 9.01 5.52
CA PHE A 453 22.60 9.04 4.09
C PHE A 453 23.87 9.40 3.32
N ARG A 454 23.99 8.88 2.11
CA ARG A 454 25.15 9.10 1.25
C ARG A 454 24.98 10.39 0.46
N GLU A 455 25.98 11.25 0.52
CA GLU A 455 26.13 12.44 -0.30
C GLU A 455 27.01 12.17 -1.54
N SER A 456 27.04 13.13 -2.47
CA SER A 456 27.96 13.07 -3.61
C SER A 456 29.42 12.96 -3.14
N GLY A 457 30.21 12.11 -3.80
CA GLY A 457 31.64 11.95 -3.48
C GLY A 457 31.96 10.90 -2.40
N GLY A 458 30.99 10.09 -1.98
CA GLY A 458 31.23 8.97 -1.06
C GLY A 458 31.35 9.38 0.41
N ILE A 459 30.75 10.52 0.76
CA ILE A 459 30.62 11.03 2.12
C ILE A 459 29.26 10.59 2.67
N TYR A 460 29.20 10.23 3.93
CA TYR A 460 27.99 9.84 4.63
C TYR A 460 27.71 10.82 5.76
N GLN A 461 26.60 11.56 5.63
CA GLN A 461 26.08 12.41 6.67
C GLN A 461 25.36 11.54 7.69
N GLY A 462 25.78 11.62 8.96
CA GLY A 462 25.15 10.89 10.06
C GLY A 462 23.97 11.65 10.67
N ASP A 463 23.27 10.95 11.54
CA ASP A 463 22.16 11.41 12.38
C ASP A 463 22.56 12.21 13.63
N ASP A 464 23.83 12.59 13.76
CA ASP A 464 24.33 13.42 14.87
C ASP A 464 24.98 14.68 14.32
N ALA A 465 24.36 15.83 14.58
CA ALA A 465 24.77 17.16 14.14
C ALA A 465 26.14 17.59 14.69
N PHE A 466 26.63 16.95 15.75
CA PHE A 466 27.93 17.23 16.35
C PHE A 466 29.06 16.32 15.82
N VAL A 467 28.72 15.31 15.01
CA VAL A 467 29.68 14.39 14.40
C VAL A 467 29.89 14.78 12.93
N ALA A 468 31.15 14.94 12.54
CA ALA A 468 31.48 15.23 11.15
C ALA A 468 31.07 14.07 10.23
N PRO A 469 30.65 14.36 8.98
CA PRO A 469 30.42 13.32 7.98
C PRO A 469 31.64 12.42 7.81
N ILE A 470 31.39 11.13 7.59
CA ILE A 470 32.44 10.11 7.46
C ILE A 470 32.58 9.66 6.02
N PHE A 471 33.76 9.20 5.64
CA PHE A 471 33.99 8.60 4.33
C PHE A 471 33.51 7.16 4.28
N GLU A 472 33.19 6.66 3.09
CA GLU A 472 32.77 5.27 2.88
C GLU A 472 33.73 4.24 3.51
N ALA A 473 35.04 4.47 3.42
CA ALA A 473 36.04 3.59 4.01
C ALA A 473 36.00 3.54 5.56
N GLU A 474 35.50 4.59 6.21
CA GLU A 474 35.31 4.65 7.65
C GLU A 474 33.99 3.99 8.04
N LEU A 475 32.92 4.25 7.30
CA LEU A 475 31.63 3.60 7.49
C LEU A 475 31.76 2.07 7.39
N LEU A 476 32.47 1.57 6.38
CA LEU A 476 32.68 0.14 6.17
C LEU A 476 33.54 -0.53 7.26
N GLN A 477 34.17 0.22 8.16
CA GLN A 477 34.83 -0.36 9.34
C GLN A 477 33.84 -0.68 10.47
N LEU A 478 32.60 -0.21 10.37
CA LEU A 478 31.55 -0.41 11.37
C LEU A 478 30.71 -1.67 11.10
N THR A 479 31.14 -2.60 10.24
CA THR A 479 30.34 -3.77 9.81
C THR A 479 29.98 -4.75 10.93
N SER A 480 30.69 -4.74 12.05
CA SER A 480 30.26 -5.46 13.26
C SER A 480 28.90 -4.99 13.79
N ALA A 481 28.45 -3.78 13.41
CA ALA A 481 27.15 -3.21 13.74
C ALA A 481 25.99 -3.74 12.87
N GLY A 482 26.29 -4.52 11.81
CA GLY A 482 25.31 -4.92 10.80
C GLY A 482 24.74 -3.70 10.05
N LEU A 483 25.46 -3.24 9.02
CA LEU A 483 25.09 -2.04 8.28
C LEU A 483 24.13 -2.39 7.14
N THR A 484 22.88 -1.95 7.25
CA THR A 484 21.86 -2.17 6.22
C THR A 484 21.77 -0.98 5.29
N PHE A 485 22.19 -1.18 4.04
CA PHE A 485 22.08 -0.22 2.95
C PHE A 485 20.72 -0.36 2.29
N THR A 486 20.04 0.76 2.04
CA THR A 486 18.76 0.80 1.34
C THR A 486 18.81 1.84 0.22
N ALA A 487 18.40 1.44 -0.99
CA ALA A 487 18.13 2.37 -2.07
C ALA A 487 16.74 2.98 -1.90
N VAL A 488 16.66 4.31 -1.75
CA VAL A 488 15.43 5.05 -1.48
C VAL A 488 15.10 6.01 -2.62
N PRO A 489 13.83 6.44 -2.77
CA PRO A 489 13.49 7.49 -3.74
C PRO A 489 14.31 8.76 -3.49
N LEU A 490 14.70 9.44 -4.57
CA LEU A 490 15.42 10.72 -4.46
C LEU A 490 14.61 11.74 -3.65
N GLY A 491 15.30 12.48 -2.79
CA GLY A 491 14.70 13.49 -1.91
C GLY A 491 14.09 12.94 -0.62
N THR A 492 14.16 11.63 -0.39
CA THR A 492 13.67 10.98 0.86
C THR A 492 14.78 10.58 1.81
N GLU A 493 16.04 10.83 1.45
CA GLU A 493 17.23 10.36 2.15
C GLU A 493 17.32 10.90 3.57
N VAL A 494 17.04 12.19 3.77
CA VAL A 494 17.06 12.81 5.10
C VAL A 494 16.01 12.16 5.98
N ARG A 495 14.75 12.15 5.51
CA ARG A 495 13.63 11.57 6.24
C ARG A 495 13.83 10.10 6.59
N MET A 496 14.29 9.29 5.65
CA MET A 496 14.43 7.84 5.89
C MET A 496 15.76 7.49 6.58
N GLY A 497 16.78 8.34 6.44
CA GLY A 497 18.14 8.07 6.87
C GLY A 497 18.47 8.62 8.25
N VAL A 498 18.10 9.87 8.56
CA VAL A 498 18.69 10.62 9.70
C VAL A 498 17.73 11.52 10.48
N ASP A 499 16.52 11.81 9.99
CA ASP A 499 15.50 12.67 10.64
C ASP A 499 14.12 12.06 10.36
N ARG A 500 13.67 11.12 11.19
CA ARG A 500 12.56 10.23 10.79
C ARG A 500 11.17 10.82 10.91
N ASP A 501 10.97 11.82 11.76
CA ASP A 501 9.70 12.52 11.90
C ASP A 501 9.66 13.85 11.12
N ASN A 502 10.80 14.23 10.51
CA ASN A 502 10.92 15.33 9.57
C ASN A 502 10.63 16.69 10.22
N ASP A 503 11.17 16.89 11.42
CA ASP A 503 11.02 18.11 12.21
C ASP A 503 12.24 19.04 12.16
N LEU A 504 13.28 18.64 11.40
CA LEU A 504 14.57 19.31 11.19
C LEU A 504 15.61 19.09 12.31
N VAL A 505 15.33 18.22 13.27
CA VAL A 505 16.29 17.74 14.28
C VAL A 505 16.72 16.32 13.89
N LEU A 506 18.02 16.03 13.95
CA LEU A 506 18.52 14.71 13.57
C LEU A 506 18.26 13.70 14.70
N ASP A 507 17.96 12.45 14.34
CA ASP A 507 17.51 11.37 15.24
C ASP A 507 18.36 11.23 16.52
N GLN A 508 19.68 11.48 16.47
CA GLN A 508 20.56 11.32 17.64
C GLN A 508 20.57 12.53 18.58
N ASN A 509 20.14 13.69 18.10
CA ASN A 509 20.05 14.94 18.86
C ASN A 509 18.62 15.30 19.24
N ASP A 510 17.66 14.51 18.77
CA ASP A 510 16.25 14.68 19.01
C ASP A 510 15.84 14.02 20.33
N ASN A 511 15.26 14.78 21.25
CA ASN A 511 14.66 14.25 22.48
C ASN A 511 13.33 13.52 22.22
N CYS A 512 12.90 13.53 20.97
CA CYS A 512 11.66 12.98 20.49
C CYS A 512 11.76 12.36 19.08
N PRO A 513 12.68 11.39 18.82
CA PRO A 513 13.02 10.93 17.46
C PRO A 513 11.89 10.26 16.66
N LYS A 514 10.64 10.28 17.10
CA LYS A 514 9.49 9.64 16.45
C LYS A 514 8.30 10.60 16.35
N VAL A 515 8.36 11.79 16.95
CA VAL A 515 7.26 12.74 17.09
C VAL A 515 7.80 14.16 16.93
N ALA A 516 7.47 14.79 15.81
CA ALA A 516 8.02 16.08 15.44
C ALA A 516 7.83 17.16 16.52
N ASN A 517 8.94 17.75 16.98
CA ASN A 517 9.00 18.80 18.00
C ASN A 517 10.27 19.66 17.84
N ILE A 518 10.27 20.49 16.79
CA ILE A 518 11.41 21.36 16.45
C ILE A 518 11.94 22.26 17.59
N ASP A 519 11.14 22.55 18.62
CA ASP A 519 11.54 23.35 19.77
C ASP A 519 12.30 22.57 20.85
N GLN A 520 12.27 21.23 20.78
CA GLN A 520 12.96 20.31 21.68
C GLN A 520 12.67 20.64 23.15
N ALA A 521 11.43 21.06 23.44
CA ALA A 521 11.00 21.35 24.80
C ALA A 521 11.09 20.08 25.66
N ASP A 522 11.69 20.22 26.84
CA ASP A 522 11.89 19.18 27.85
C ASP A 522 11.79 19.89 29.21
N SER A 523 10.58 19.93 29.76
CA SER A 523 10.24 20.74 30.92
C SER A 523 10.75 20.13 32.24
N ASP A 524 10.91 18.81 32.31
CA ASP A 524 11.37 18.08 33.49
C ASP A 524 12.86 17.69 33.43
N ASN A 525 13.52 17.89 32.28
CA ASN A 525 14.94 17.63 32.01
C ASN A 525 15.32 16.14 32.12
N ASP A 526 14.42 15.23 31.75
CA ASP A 526 14.71 13.79 31.71
C ASP A 526 15.38 13.35 30.40
N GLY A 527 15.48 14.25 29.41
CA GLY A 527 16.04 13.97 28.09
C GLY A 527 15.03 13.44 27.07
N VAL A 528 13.76 13.33 27.44
CA VAL A 528 12.60 13.03 26.58
C VAL A 528 11.83 14.32 26.36
N GLY A 529 11.43 14.59 25.12
CA GLY A 529 10.70 15.82 24.82
C GLY A 529 9.27 15.80 25.33
N ASP A 530 8.76 16.98 25.73
CA ASP A 530 7.37 17.22 26.16
C ASP A 530 6.33 16.76 25.10
N ALA A 531 6.74 16.66 23.83
CA ALA A 531 5.90 16.26 22.71
C ALA A 531 5.72 14.75 22.57
N CYS A 532 6.68 13.96 23.07
CA CYS A 532 6.59 12.53 23.02
C CYS A 532 5.74 12.01 24.16
N PRO A 533 5.11 10.85 23.98
CA PRO A 533 4.68 10.06 25.10
C PRO A 533 5.89 9.84 26.01
N SER A 534 5.87 10.44 27.21
CA SER A 534 6.84 10.09 28.23
C SER A 534 6.64 8.61 28.54
N ALA A 535 7.72 7.84 28.68
CA ALA A 535 7.59 6.46 29.12
C ALA A 535 7.15 6.49 30.58
N CYS A 536 5.84 6.53 30.82
CA CYS A 536 5.27 6.33 32.13
C CYS A 536 5.16 4.81 32.32
N LEU A 537 6.31 4.20 32.62
CA LEU A 537 6.44 2.75 32.71
C LEU A 537 5.62 2.20 33.88
N ALA A 538 5.34 3.05 34.88
CA ALA A 538 4.56 2.71 36.06
C ALA A 538 3.05 2.91 35.91
N ASP A 539 2.54 3.44 34.78
CA ASP A 539 1.09 3.49 34.47
C ASP A 539 0.67 2.15 33.85
N PHE A 540 0.42 1.16 34.73
CA PHE A 540 0.14 -0.22 34.37
C PHE A 540 -1.29 -0.43 33.88
N ASP A 541 -2.25 0.38 34.35
CA ASP A 541 -3.62 0.34 33.86
C ASP A 541 -3.91 1.34 32.72
N ASN A 542 -2.91 2.17 32.40
CA ASN A 542 -2.82 3.04 31.23
C ASN A 542 -3.95 4.08 31.21
N ASP A 543 -4.32 4.59 32.39
CA ASP A 543 -5.40 5.54 32.58
C ASP A 543 -4.93 7.01 32.56
N GLY A 544 -3.62 7.23 32.44
CA GLY A 544 -3.00 8.54 32.28
C GLY A 544 -2.39 9.11 33.56
N ASP A 545 -2.42 8.38 34.67
CA ASP A 545 -1.69 8.72 35.87
C ASP A 545 -1.00 7.49 36.51
N VAL A 546 -0.11 7.71 37.48
CA VAL A 546 0.46 6.63 38.30
C VAL A 546 -0.08 6.77 39.70
N ASP A 547 -1.03 5.91 40.05
CA ASP A 547 -1.76 6.03 41.30
C ASP A 547 -1.80 4.73 42.11
N THR A 548 -2.83 4.62 42.94
CA THR A 548 -3.06 3.44 43.78
C THR A 548 -3.40 2.17 43.00
N ALA A 549 -3.95 2.28 41.78
CA ALA A 549 -4.25 1.17 40.90
C ALA A 549 -2.96 0.51 40.41
N ASP A 550 -1.98 1.30 39.97
CA ASP A 550 -0.67 0.82 39.53
C ASP A 550 0.14 0.22 40.67
N THR A 551 0.02 0.83 41.85
CA THR A 551 0.67 0.31 43.05
C THR A 551 0.22 -1.12 43.34
N ALA A 552 -1.02 -1.49 43.01
CA ALA A 552 -1.52 -2.86 43.18
C ALA A 552 -0.87 -3.84 42.21
N VAL A 553 -0.61 -3.43 40.97
CA VAL A 553 0.10 -4.23 39.95
C VAL A 553 1.57 -4.40 40.36
N PHE A 554 2.26 -3.31 40.71
CA PHE A 554 3.65 -3.35 41.20
C PHE A 554 3.79 -4.30 42.41
N SER A 555 2.88 -4.18 43.37
CA SER A 555 2.91 -4.99 44.60
C SER A 555 2.65 -6.47 44.35
N ALA A 556 1.95 -6.82 43.28
CA ALA A 556 1.69 -8.22 42.92
C ALA A 556 2.95 -8.91 42.38
N ASP A 557 3.80 -8.16 41.67
CA ASP A 557 5.04 -8.67 41.10
C ASP A 557 6.26 -8.55 42.05
N PHE A 558 6.22 -7.64 43.03
CA PHE A 558 7.35 -7.41 43.94
C PHE A 558 7.83 -8.68 44.67
N GLY A 559 9.12 -9.00 44.51
CA GLY A 559 9.79 -10.17 45.06
C GLY A 559 9.74 -11.42 44.19
N ARG A 560 9.15 -11.34 42.99
CA ARG A 560 9.24 -12.40 41.99
C ARG A 560 10.62 -12.45 41.38
N THR A 561 11.11 -13.66 41.09
CA THR A 561 12.44 -13.89 40.47
C THR A 561 12.35 -14.80 39.24
N ASP A 562 11.14 -14.91 38.68
CA ASP A 562 10.79 -15.85 37.62
C ASP A 562 10.26 -15.12 36.37
N CYS A 563 10.62 -13.85 36.21
CA CYS A 563 10.11 -12.97 35.14
C CYS A 563 10.54 -13.44 33.73
N ASN A 564 11.53 -14.34 33.63
CA ASN A 564 11.96 -14.97 32.36
C ASN A 564 11.37 -16.36 32.06
N THR A 565 10.72 -17.01 33.03
CA THR A 565 10.27 -18.40 32.92
C THR A 565 8.80 -18.60 33.29
N GLY A 566 8.07 -17.51 33.52
CA GLY A 566 6.64 -17.47 33.84
C GLY A 566 5.91 -16.24 33.28
N GLU A 567 5.00 -15.67 34.06
CA GLU A 567 4.34 -14.40 33.73
C GLU A 567 5.39 -13.27 33.75
N VAL A 568 5.73 -12.68 32.60
CA VAL A 568 6.49 -11.42 32.50
C VAL A 568 5.98 -10.47 33.57
N CYS A 569 6.86 -10.12 34.48
CA CYS A 569 6.59 -9.16 35.53
C CYS A 569 6.51 -7.80 34.85
N GLU A 570 5.35 -7.14 34.92
CA GLU A 570 5.19 -5.82 34.30
C GLU A 570 6.06 -4.78 35.03
N ALA A 571 6.38 -5.06 36.30
CA ALA A 571 7.23 -4.25 37.16
C ALA A 571 8.74 -4.54 37.10
N ASP A 572 9.23 -5.42 36.21
CA ASP A 572 10.67 -5.65 35.98
C ASP A 572 11.19 -4.56 35.02
N PHE A 573 11.54 -3.41 35.58
CA PHE A 573 11.92 -2.21 34.83
C PHE A 573 13.37 -2.25 34.35
N ASP A 574 14.26 -2.92 35.07
CA ASP A 574 15.68 -3.02 34.69
C ASP A 574 16.02 -4.30 33.90
N LEU A 575 15.02 -5.17 33.68
CA LEU A 575 15.03 -6.35 32.84
C LEU A 575 16.06 -7.40 33.30
N ASP A 576 16.34 -7.45 34.59
CA ASP A 576 17.26 -8.43 35.17
C ASP A 576 16.58 -9.76 35.55
N ASN A 577 15.26 -9.84 35.30
CA ASN A 577 14.37 -10.98 35.46
C ASN A 577 13.92 -11.26 36.90
N ASP A 578 14.09 -10.32 37.80
CA ASP A 578 13.38 -10.25 39.06
C ASP A 578 12.68 -8.89 39.26
N VAL A 579 11.84 -8.78 40.29
CA VAL A 579 11.26 -7.50 40.70
C VAL A 579 11.68 -7.23 42.12
N ASP A 580 12.57 -6.27 42.29
CA ASP A 580 13.21 -6.02 43.56
C ASP A 580 13.28 -4.51 43.90
N THR A 581 14.19 -4.17 44.81
CA THR A 581 14.41 -2.79 45.22
C THR A 581 14.87 -1.85 44.11
N ALA A 582 15.48 -2.36 43.04
CA ALA A 582 15.85 -1.59 41.86
C ALA A 582 14.59 -1.08 41.14
N ASP A 583 13.61 -1.95 40.92
CA ASP A 583 12.33 -1.60 40.28
C ASP A 583 11.49 -0.66 41.14
N THR A 584 11.58 -0.83 42.46
CA THR A 584 10.86 0.04 43.40
C THR A 584 11.33 1.49 43.27
N ALA A 585 12.61 1.71 42.97
CA ALA A 585 13.15 3.04 42.77
C ALA A 585 12.58 3.71 41.51
N VAL A 586 12.36 2.93 40.44
CA VAL A 586 11.72 3.40 39.20
C VAL A 586 10.24 3.71 39.46
N PHE A 587 9.48 2.77 40.03
CA PHE A 587 8.06 2.97 40.36
C PHE A 587 7.82 4.17 41.28
N SER A 588 8.64 4.30 42.34
CA SER A 588 8.49 5.39 43.32
C SER A 588 8.83 6.77 42.75
N ALA A 589 9.63 6.83 41.69
CA ALA A 589 9.94 8.09 41.01
C ALA A 589 8.75 8.59 40.18
N GLU A 590 7.91 7.68 39.69
CA GLU A 590 6.73 8.00 38.87
C GLU A 590 5.44 8.09 39.69
N LEU A 591 5.38 7.55 40.91
CA LEU A 591 4.16 7.58 41.74
C LEU A 591 3.62 9.01 41.98
N GLY A 592 2.39 9.25 41.53
CA GLY A 592 1.71 10.54 41.57
C GLY A 592 1.89 11.41 40.32
N ARG A 593 2.54 10.89 39.28
CA ARG A 593 2.56 11.47 37.93
C ARG A 593 1.13 11.50 37.36
N ILE A 594 0.75 12.56 36.68
CA ILE A 594 -0.62 12.77 36.13
C ILE A 594 -0.63 13.16 34.64
N ASP A 595 0.55 13.07 34.05
CA ASP A 595 0.92 13.42 32.69
C ASP A 595 1.38 12.17 31.94
N CYS A 596 0.95 10.99 32.39
CA CYS A 596 1.23 9.75 31.68
C CYS A 596 0.44 9.77 30.38
N PRO A 597 1.09 9.43 29.25
CA PRO A 597 0.38 9.35 27.99
C PRO A 597 -0.64 8.23 28.07
N ILE A 598 -1.92 8.59 28.08
CA ILE A 598 -3.03 7.66 27.88
C ILE A 598 -2.85 7.07 26.48
N ASN A 599 -2.27 5.87 26.38
CA ASN A 599 -1.96 5.22 25.10
C ASN A 599 -3.10 4.39 24.55
#